data_AF-A0AAD1ZBD2-F1
#
_entry.id   AF-A0AAD1ZBD2-F1
#
_cell.length_a   1.000
_cell.length_b   1.000
_cell.length_c   1.000
_cell.angle_alpha   90.00
_cell.angle_beta   90.00
_cell.angle_gamma   90.00
#
_symmetry.space_group_name_H-M   'P 1'
#
loop_
_entity.id
_entity.type
_entity.pdbx_description
1 polymer ?
#
loop_
_entity_poly.entity_id
_entity_poly.type
_entity_poly.pdbx_seq_one_letter_code
_entity_poly.pdbx_strand_id
1 'polypeptide(L)'
;MQSRVGSYGSLENGKESYTRTTNQSSRPLPLRLLQFLLLFLGVGIVFSCLSLYTSRFLKIQNVVPLVQSRIQSCVQEPNNLEKWIRPPSNLIHTMNDSELFWRASFVPRIKEYPFKRTPKIAFMFLTRGPLPMAPLWDKFFKGNEKLYSIYIHSLPSYHPDFPTSSAFYGRQIPSQVAEWGMMSMCDGERRLLANALLDISNEWFVLLSEACIPLQNFSIVYRYISRSRFSFIGAFDEPGPYGRGRYNENMSPEVNLTEWRKGSQWFELSRKLAVDIVQDSVYYPKFEQFCRPACYVDEHYFPTMLSIQSPHLLANRSLTWVDWSRGGAHPATFGKADVNENFFKKISDGKPCIYNNQPTSLCFLFARKFAPSALEYLLEHSSKYLGF
;
A
#
# COMPACT_ATOMS: atom_id res chain seq x y z
N MET A 1 22.45 9.71 -57.12
CA MET A 1 22.42 9.82 -58.61
C MET A 1 23.20 8.63 -59.14
N GLN A 2 22.70 7.90 -60.14
CA GLN A 2 23.11 6.52 -60.48
C GLN A 2 22.86 5.51 -59.33
N SER A 3 22.57 4.22 -59.57
CA SER A 3 22.00 3.54 -60.75
C SER A 3 21.16 2.33 -60.27
N ARG A 4 20.21 1.83 -61.08
CA ARG A 4 19.16 0.87 -60.63
C ARG A 4 19.51 -0.61 -60.83
N VAL A 5 18.87 -1.44 -60.01
CA VAL A 5 18.87 -2.92 -60.03
C VAL A 5 17.58 -3.46 -60.69
N GLY A 6 17.66 -4.64 -61.30
CA GLY A 6 16.58 -5.62 -61.49
C GLY A 6 17.17 -7.04 -61.25
N SER A 7 16.43 -8.16 -61.19
CA SER A 7 14.98 -8.47 -61.25
C SER A 7 14.76 -9.75 -60.39
N TYR A 8 13.70 -10.58 -60.39
CA TYR A 8 12.46 -10.76 -61.18
C TYR A 8 11.39 -11.43 -60.26
N GLY A 9 10.34 -12.06 -60.81
CA GLY A 9 9.30 -12.82 -60.09
C GLY A 9 8.38 -13.59 -61.05
N SER A 10 7.19 -14.04 -60.57
CA SER A 10 6.20 -14.94 -61.22
C SER A 10 6.44 -16.44 -60.88
N LEU A 11 5.47 -17.31 -60.49
CA LEU A 11 4.04 -17.55 -60.86
C LEU A 11 3.91 -18.18 -62.28
N GLU A 12 3.07 -19.19 -62.58
CA GLU A 12 1.97 -19.83 -61.81
C GLU A 12 1.52 -21.24 -62.35
N ASN A 13 0.73 -21.98 -61.54
CA ASN A 13 -0.36 -22.95 -61.83
C ASN A 13 -0.22 -24.24 -62.70
N GLY A 14 -0.98 -25.27 -62.27
CA GLY A 14 -1.28 -26.55 -62.95
C GLY A 14 -2.25 -27.42 -62.12
N LYS A 15 -3.05 -28.32 -62.73
CA LYS A 15 -4.23 -29.00 -62.11
C LYS A 15 -4.51 -30.42 -62.72
N GLU A 16 -5.47 -31.28 -62.32
CA GLU A 16 -6.52 -31.27 -61.26
C GLU A 16 -6.52 -32.53 -60.34
N SER A 17 -7.26 -33.60 -60.66
CA SER A 17 -7.74 -34.61 -59.66
C SER A 17 -7.94 -36.02 -60.21
N TYR A 18 -7.76 -37.05 -59.36
CA TYR A 18 -8.40 -38.36 -59.49
C TYR A 18 -8.60 -39.06 -58.12
N THR A 19 -9.80 -39.58 -57.87
CA THR A 19 -10.19 -40.26 -56.62
C THR A 19 -9.88 -41.76 -56.66
N ARG A 20 -9.55 -42.39 -55.51
CA ARG A 20 -9.47 -43.86 -55.40
C ARG A 20 -9.94 -44.36 -54.03
N THR A 21 -10.91 -45.28 -54.03
CA THR A 21 -11.63 -45.72 -52.82
C THR A 21 -11.05 -47.02 -52.22
N THR A 22 -11.13 -47.12 -50.90
CA THR A 22 -10.98 -48.30 -50.00
C THR A 22 -10.65 -49.67 -50.59
N ASN A 23 -9.64 -50.32 -49.99
CA ASN A 23 -9.84 -51.61 -49.30
C ASN A 23 -8.66 -51.97 -48.39
N GLN A 24 -8.89 -52.06 -47.08
CA GLN A 24 -7.99 -52.75 -46.14
C GLN A 24 -8.82 -53.55 -45.13
N SER A 25 -8.44 -54.82 -44.95
CA SER A 25 -9.13 -55.78 -44.09
C SER A 25 -8.82 -55.56 -42.60
N SER A 26 -9.84 -55.58 -41.75
CA SER A 26 -9.69 -55.59 -40.30
C SER A 26 -8.97 -56.85 -39.81
N ARG A 27 -7.70 -56.71 -39.40
CA ARG A 27 -7.01 -57.77 -38.64
C ARG A 27 -7.56 -57.79 -37.21
N PRO A 28 -7.98 -58.95 -36.67
CA PRO A 28 -8.44 -59.03 -35.28
C PRO A 28 -7.30 -58.76 -34.30
N LEU A 29 -7.62 -58.11 -33.18
CA LEU A 29 -6.68 -57.92 -32.07
C LEU A 29 -6.20 -59.28 -31.54
N PRO A 30 -4.89 -59.47 -31.27
CA PRO A 30 -4.36 -60.75 -30.83
C PRO A 30 -4.93 -61.10 -29.45
N LEU A 31 -5.53 -62.29 -29.33
CA LEU A 31 -6.31 -62.73 -28.16
C LEU A 31 -5.56 -62.57 -26.82
N ARG A 32 -4.22 -62.75 -26.83
CA ARG A 32 -3.36 -62.57 -25.66
C ARG A 32 -3.38 -61.12 -25.11
N LEU A 33 -3.48 -60.11 -25.97
CA LEU A 33 -3.55 -58.71 -25.54
C LEU A 33 -4.88 -58.41 -24.83
N LEU A 34 -5.98 -59.00 -25.34
CA LEU A 34 -7.29 -58.93 -24.68
C LEU A 34 -7.25 -59.65 -23.33
N GLN A 35 -6.61 -60.82 -23.23
CA GLN A 35 -6.41 -61.53 -21.95
C GLN A 35 -5.62 -60.69 -20.94
N PHE A 36 -4.52 -60.05 -21.34
CA PHE A 36 -3.77 -59.15 -20.45
C PHE A 36 -4.62 -57.95 -19.99
N LEU A 37 -5.37 -57.30 -20.88
CA LEU A 37 -6.26 -56.18 -20.54
C LEU A 37 -7.37 -56.61 -19.56
N LEU A 38 -7.98 -57.77 -19.75
CA LEU A 38 -8.98 -58.32 -18.83
C LEU A 38 -8.39 -58.69 -17.46
N LEU A 39 -7.14 -59.17 -17.42
CA LEU A 39 -6.44 -59.49 -16.18
C LEU A 39 -6.12 -58.20 -15.39
N PHE A 40 -5.61 -57.15 -16.06
CA PHE A 40 -5.43 -55.83 -15.45
C PHE A 40 -6.75 -55.20 -14.96
N LEU A 41 -7.83 -55.33 -15.73
CA LEU A 41 -9.16 -54.88 -15.32
C LEU A 41 -9.64 -55.60 -14.06
N GLY A 42 -9.45 -56.92 -13.99
CA GLY A 42 -9.74 -57.74 -12.81
C GLY A 42 -8.98 -57.30 -11.56
N VAL A 43 -7.66 -57.06 -11.68
CA VAL A 43 -6.84 -56.54 -10.57
C VAL A 43 -7.33 -55.14 -10.14
N GLY A 44 -7.66 -54.26 -11.08
CA GLY A 44 -8.19 -52.92 -10.78
C GLY A 44 -9.52 -52.97 -10.03
N ILE A 45 -10.43 -53.87 -10.40
CA ILE A 45 -11.71 -54.09 -9.69
C ILE A 45 -11.46 -54.62 -8.28
N VAL A 46 -10.58 -55.62 -8.11
CA VAL A 46 -10.23 -56.16 -6.78
C VAL A 46 -9.61 -55.11 -5.88
N PHE A 47 -8.70 -54.27 -6.40
CA PHE A 47 -8.09 -53.18 -5.65
C PHE A 47 -9.11 -52.09 -5.26
N SER A 48 -10.05 -51.77 -6.16
CA SER A 48 -11.16 -50.84 -5.88
C SER A 48 -12.08 -51.39 -4.77
N CYS A 49 -12.46 -52.66 -4.84
CA CYS A 49 -13.26 -53.32 -3.80
C CYS A 49 -12.52 -53.36 -2.44
N LEU A 50 -11.22 -53.64 -2.43
CA LEU A 50 -10.40 -53.58 -1.20
C LEU A 50 -10.33 -52.17 -0.62
N SER A 51 -10.17 -51.14 -1.46
CA SER A 51 -10.18 -49.72 -1.05
C SER A 51 -11.54 -49.29 -0.48
N LEU A 52 -12.64 -49.70 -1.10
CA LEU A 52 -14.01 -49.46 -0.60
C LEU A 52 -14.30 -50.24 0.69
N TYR A 53 -13.67 -51.40 0.89
CA TYR A 53 -13.80 -52.17 2.12
C TYR A 53 -12.99 -51.56 3.27
N THR A 54 -11.73 -51.21 3.07
CA THR A 54 -10.89 -50.57 4.11
C THR A 54 -11.40 -49.17 4.48
N SER A 55 -11.87 -48.37 3.52
CA SER A 55 -12.49 -47.07 3.82
C SER A 55 -13.84 -47.17 4.53
N ARG A 56 -14.57 -48.29 4.42
CA ARG A 56 -15.72 -48.59 5.30
C ARG A 56 -15.29 -49.05 6.69
N PHE A 57 -14.26 -49.91 6.80
CA PHE A 57 -13.75 -50.40 8.09
C PHE A 57 -13.13 -49.27 8.94
N LEU A 58 -12.32 -48.40 8.33
CA LEU A 58 -11.73 -47.23 8.98
C LEU A 58 -12.78 -46.23 9.49
N LYS A 59 -13.95 -46.15 8.84
CA LYS A 59 -15.06 -45.28 9.27
C LYS A 59 -15.76 -45.73 10.57
N ILE A 60 -15.46 -46.94 11.07
CA ILE A 60 -16.09 -47.53 12.26
C ILE A 60 -15.24 -47.35 13.53
N GLN A 61 -13.98 -46.91 13.43
CA GLN A 61 -13.12 -46.57 14.58
C GLN A 61 -12.97 -45.06 14.82
N ASN A 62 -14.05 -44.29 14.58
CA ASN A 62 -14.18 -42.94 15.13
C ASN A 62 -14.42 -43.00 16.65
N VAL A 63 -13.36 -43.32 17.42
CA VAL A 63 -13.32 -43.06 18.86
C VAL A 63 -13.41 -41.56 19.03
N VAL A 64 -14.56 -41.07 19.49
CA VAL A 64 -14.76 -39.65 19.80
C VAL A 64 -13.76 -39.29 20.90
N PRO A 65 -12.78 -38.41 20.64
CA PRO A 65 -12.00 -37.83 21.71
C PRO A 65 -12.98 -36.98 22.50
N LEU A 66 -13.13 -37.25 23.80
CA LEU A 66 -13.92 -36.39 24.68
C LEU A 66 -13.10 -35.11 24.89
N VAL A 67 -13.14 -34.23 23.88
CA VAL A 67 -12.55 -32.90 23.91
C VAL A 67 -13.31 -32.13 24.96
N GLN A 68 -12.81 -32.24 26.20
CA GLN A 68 -13.28 -31.47 27.34
C GLN A 68 -13.05 -30.01 26.96
N SER A 69 -14.13 -29.36 26.52
CA SER A 69 -14.07 -28.01 26.01
C SER A 69 -13.62 -27.12 27.16
N ARG A 70 -12.35 -26.69 27.10
CA ARG A 70 -11.97 -25.43 27.72
C ARG A 70 -12.78 -24.36 27.03
N ILE A 71 -13.96 -24.10 27.58
CA ILE A 71 -14.59 -22.79 27.60
C ILE A 71 -13.62 -21.91 28.39
N GLN A 72 -12.49 -21.58 27.75
CA GLN A 72 -11.77 -20.37 28.07
C GLN A 72 -12.80 -19.29 27.79
N SER A 73 -13.41 -18.79 28.86
CA SER A 73 -14.45 -17.78 28.79
C SER A 73 -13.96 -16.69 27.86
N CYS A 74 -14.66 -16.47 26.76
CA CYS A 74 -14.45 -15.26 25.98
C CYS A 74 -14.63 -14.13 26.98
N VAL A 75 -13.53 -13.46 27.34
CA VAL A 75 -13.59 -12.20 28.06
C VAL A 75 -14.26 -11.26 27.09
N GLN A 76 -15.59 -11.17 27.20
CA GLN A 76 -16.33 -10.08 26.60
C GLN A 76 -15.76 -8.84 27.27
N GLU A 77 -14.82 -8.19 26.59
CA GLU A 77 -14.47 -6.80 26.89
C GLU A 77 -15.80 -6.08 27.03
N PRO A 78 -16.07 -5.43 28.17
CA PRO A 78 -17.38 -4.85 28.44
C PRO A 78 -17.74 -3.90 27.32
N ASN A 79 -19.04 -3.70 27.07
CA ASN A 79 -19.56 -2.73 26.08
C ASN A 79 -19.35 -1.28 26.56
N ASN A 80 -18.08 -0.96 26.83
CA ASN A 80 -17.55 0.29 27.32
C ASN A 80 -17.19 1.19 26.13
N LEU A 81 -17.14 2.50 26.39
CA LEU A 81 -16.77 3.52 25.42
C LEU A 81 -15.40 3.24 24.76
N GLU A 82 -14.47 2.64 25.50
CA GLU A 82 -13.10 2.33 25.03
C GLU A 82 -13.05 1.58 23.70
N LYS A 83 -13.97 0.63 23.45
CA LYS A 83 -14.07 -0.16 22.21
C LYS A 83 -14.49 0.65 20.98
N TRP A 84 -15.07 1.84 21.20
CA TRP A 84 -15.44 2.81 20.16
C TRP A 84 -14.40 3.90 19.96
N ILE A 85 -13.57 4.19 20.96
CA ILE A 85 -12.61 5.31 20.93
C ILE A 85 -11.14 4.89 20.72
N ARG A 86 -10.81 3.61 20.88
CA ARG A 86 -9.48 3.04 20.61
C ARG A 86 -9.59 1.81 19.70
N PRO A 87 -8.60 1.56 18.82
CA PRO A 87 -8.50 0.30 18.11
C PRO A 87 -8.09 -0.82 19.07
N PRO A 88 -8.41 -2.09 18.74
CA PRO A 88 -7.84 -3.25 19.42
C PRO A 88 -6.30 -3.27 19.33
N SER A 89 -5.66 -4.01 20.25
CA SER A 89 -4.20 -4.16 20.30
C SER A 89 -3.63 -4.88 19.07
N ASN A 90 -4.40 -5.82 18.50
CA ASN A 90 -4.19 -6.39 17.17
C ASN A 90 -5.11 -5.68 16.18
N LEU A 91 -4.55 -5.06 15.14
CA LEU A 91 -5.30 -4.25 14.17
C LEU A 91 -6.04 -5.08 13.10
N ILE A 92 -5.85 -6.40 13.04
CA ILE A 92 -6.52 -7.27 12.08
C ILE A 92 -8.02 -7.37 12.37
N HIS A 93 -8.85 -7.11 11.36
CA HIS A 93 -10.31 -7.12 11.41
C HIS A 93 -10.91 -7.78 10.16
N THR A 94 -12.19 -8.16 10.21
CA THR A 94 -12.94 -8.75 9.08
C THR A 94 -13.77 -7.75 8.28
N MET A 95 -13.85 -6.48 8.70
CA MET A 95 -14.59 -5.44 7.96
C MET A 95 -14.03 -5.28 6.55
N ASN A 96 -14.91 -5.24 5.54
CA ASN A 96 -14.54 -4.87 4.17
C ASN A 96 -14.35 -3.35 4.02
N ASP A 97 -13.85 -2.90 2.88
CA ASP A 97 -13.52 -1.48 2.66
C ASP A 97 -14.72 -0.54 2.82
N SER A 98 -15.94 -0.95 2.42
CA SER A 98 -17.15 -0.13 2.60
C SER A 98 -17.54 -0.01 4.07
N GLU A 99 -17.48 -1.09 4.83
CA GLU A 99 -17.74 -1.10 6.28
C GLU A 99 -16.68 -0.29 7.04
N LEU A 100 -15.41 -0.44 6.66
CA LEU A 100 -14.26 0.24 7.24
C LEU A 100 -14.32 1.76 6.98
N PHE A 101 -14.54 2.19 5.73
CA PHE A 101 -14.60 3.60 5.37
C PHE A 101 -15.84 4.28 5.98
N TRP A 102 -17.00 3.62 5.97
CA TRP A 102 -18.20 4.09 6.66
C TRP A 102 -17.95 4.28 8.15
N ARG A 103 -17.39 3.29 8.86
CA ARG A 103 -17.03 3.40 10.28
C ARG A 103 -15.98 4.50 10.54
N ALA A 104 -14.98 4.63 9.66
CA ALA A 104 -13.92 5.64 9.80
C ALA A 104 -14.42 7.08 9.58
N SER A 105 -15.52 7.28 8.84
CA SER A 105 -16.16 8.58 8.65
C SER A 105 -16.86 9.13 9.91
N PHE A 106 -16.94 8.36 11.00
CA PHE A 106 -17.65 8.76 12.22
C PHE A 106 -16.90 9.88 12.96
N VAL A 107 -17.40 11.11 12.86
CA VAL A 107 -16.89 12.29 13.57
C VAL A 107 -17.85 12.73 14.68
N PRO A 108 -17.38 12.87 15.94
CA PRO A 108 -18.18 13.45 17.02
C PRO A 108 -18.62 14.88 16.71
N ARG A 109 -19.92 15.16 16.85
CA ARG A 109 -20.46 16.54 16.70
C ARG A 109 -20.28 17.39 17.97
N ILE A 110 -20.11 16.76 19.13
CA ILE A 110 -19.69 17.41 20.37
C ILE A 110 -18.16 17.54 20.33
N LYS A 111 -17.65 18.78 20.45
CA LYS A 111 -16.20 19.08 20.35
C LYS A 111 -15.42 18.71 21.61
N GLU A 112 -16.08 18.67 22.75
CA GLU A 112 -15.48 18.32 24.03
C GLU A 112 -15.57 16.80 24.27
N TYR A 113 -14.44 16.19 24.61
CA TYR A 113 -14.38 14.76 24.89
C TYR A 113 -14.72 14.49 26.37
N PRO A 114 -15.61 13.55 26.71
CA PRO A 114 -15.96 13.20 28.09
C PRO A 114 -14.86 12.39 28.81
N PHE A 115 -13.62 12.41 28.31
CA PHE A 115 -12.46 11.70 28.83
C PHE A 115 -11.17 12.44 28.46
N LYS A 116 -10.11 12.26 29.26
CA LYS A 116 -8.78 12.81 28.96
C LYS A 116 -8.19 12.07 27.75
N ARG A 117 -7.97 12.80 26.65
CA ARG A 117 -7.41 12.31 25.39
C ARG A 117 -6.10 13.02 25.09
N THR A 118 -5.04 12.27 24.80
CA THR A 118 -3.77 12.80 24.29
C THR A 118 -3.78 12.71 22.77
N PRO A 119 -3.68 13.82 22.02
CA PRO A 119 -3.53 13.78 20.56
C PRO A 119 -2.30 12.99 20.12
N LYS A 120 -2.42 12.29 19.00
CA LYS A 120 -1.37 11.42 18.42
C LYS A 120 -1.14 11.71 16.95
N ILE A 121 0.08 11.40 16.50
CA ILE A 121 0.41 11.23 15.08
C ILE A 121 0.30 9.75 14.71
N ALA A 122 -0.52 9.41 13.72
CA ALA A 122 -0.54 8.12 13.07
C ALA A 122 0.56 8.07 12.00
N PHE A 123 1.57 7.21 12.20
CA PHE A 123 2.59 6.93 11.21
C PHE A 123 2.16 5.71 10.39
N MET A 124 1.87 5.95 9.11
CA MET A 124 1.25 4.99 8.21
C MET A 124 2.29 4.54 7.18
N PHE A 125 2.66 3.26 7.22
CA PHE A 125 3.69 2.69 6.35
C PHE A 125 3.04 1.87 5.23
N LEU A 126 3.14 2.37 4.00
CA LEU A 126 2.74 1.64 2.80
C LEU A 126 3.99 0.99 2.20
N THR A 127 4.05 -0.34 2.22
CA THR A 127 5.24 -1.11 1.88
C THR A 127 4.95 -2.23 0.88
N ARG A 128 6.01 -2.77 0.26
CA ARG A 128 5.94 -4.04 -0.48
C ARG A 128 6.33 -5.27 0.37
N GLY A 129 6.71 -5.06 1.63
CA GLY A 129 7.22 -6.12 2.51
C GLY A 129 8.02 -5.56 3.70
N PRO A 130 9.28 -6.01 3.92
CA PRO A 130 10.04 -5.68 5.12
C PRO A 130 10.36 -4.18 5.25
N LEU A 131 10.49 -3.72 6.50
CA LEU A 131 10.90 -2.37 6.87
C LEU A 131 12.39 -2.36 7.26
N PRO A 132 13.35 -2.22 6.33
CA PRO A 132 14.78 -2.21 6.66
C PRO A 132 15.15 -1.05 7.58
N MET A 133 14.42 0.07 7.53
CA MET A 133 14.64 1.23 8.41
C MET A 133 14.03 1.09 9.80
N ALA A 134 13.34 -0.02 10.13
CA ALA A 134 12.64 -0.19 11.41
C ALA A 134 13.53 0.07 12.65
N PRO A 135 14.80 -0.38 12.74
CA PRO A 135 15.63 -0.11 13.91
C PRO A 135 15.94 1.39 14.13
N LEU A 136 15.99 2.18 13.04
CA LEU A 136 16.17 3.63 13.13
C LEU A 136 14.88 4.32 13.62
N TRP A 137 13.73 3.85 13.13
CA TRP A 137 12.42 4.30 13.57
C TRP A 137 12.11 3.91 15.02
N ASP A 138 12.48 2.71 15.47
CA ASP A 138 12.36 2.30 16.88
C ASP A 138 13.17 3.22 17.80
N LYS A 139 14.36 3.68 17.36
CA LYS A 139 15.15 4.69 18.09
C LYS A 139 14.46 6.07 18.13
N PHE A 140 13.83 6.49 17.03
CA PHE A 140 13.05 7.73 16.94
C PHE A 140 11.80 7.71 17.84
N PHE A 141 11.10 6.57 17.91
CA PHE A 141 9.84 6.43 18.64
C PHE A 141 10.01 6.26 20.17
N LYS A 142 11.13 5.69 20.62
CA LYS A 142 11.39 5.34 22.02
C LYS A 142 11.11 6.48 23.00
N GLY A 143 10.30 6.19 24.03
CA GLY A 143 9.89 7.13 25.08
C GLY A 143 8.71 8.05 24.70
N ASN A 144 8.15 7.91 23.50
CA ASN A 144 7.06 8.76 23.00
C ASN A 144 5.75 7.98 22.77
N GLU A 145 5.60 6.78 23.32
CA GLU A 145 4.56 5.78 23.01
C GLU A 145 3.11 6.25 23.25
N LYS A 146 2.93 7.36 23.96
CA LYS A 146 1.63 8.01 24.22
C LYS A 146 1.22 9.05 23.17
N LEU A 147 2.14 9.43 22.27
CA LEU A 147 2.01 10.52 21.30
C LEU A 147 1.95 10.05 19.84
N TYR A 148 2.04 8.74 19.60
CA TYR A 148 1.94 8.17 18.25
C TYR A 148 1.15 6.86 18.22
N SER A 149 0.85 6.44 16.99
CA SER A 149 0.34 5.12 16.62
C SER A 149 0.98 4.71 15.29
N ILE A 150 1.02 3.41 14.99
CA ILE A 150 1.65 2.88 13.77
C ILE A 150 0.68 1.93 13.08
N TYR A 151 0.58 2.06 11.75
CA TYR A 151 -0.24 1.23 10.86
C TYR A 151 0.61 0.83 9.66
N ILE A 152 0.56 -0.44 9.26
CA ILE A 152 1.38 -0.98 8.16
C ILE A 152 0.46 -1.69 7.16
N HIS A 153 0.50 -1.25 5.91
CA HIS A 153 -0.13 -1.90 4.78
C HIS A 153 0.97 -2.47 3.87
N SER A 154 1.05 -3.80 3.80
CA SER A 154 2.06 -4.54 3.03
C SER A 154 1.40 -5.45 1.98
N LEU A 155 2.20 -6.13 1.15
CA LEU A 155 1.65 -7.21 0.32
C LEU A 155 0.95 -8.26 1.22
N PRO A 156 -0.23 -8.80 0.84
CA PRO A 156 -0.95 -9.78 1.65
C PRO A 156 -0.18 -11.08 1.94
N SER A 157 0.80 -11.41 1.08
CA SER A 157 1.70 -12.55 1.23
C SER A 157 2.95 -12.27 2.06
N TYR A 158 3.12 -11.05 2.58
CA TYR A 158 4.25 -10.71 3.46
C TYR A 158 3.89 -10.98 4.91
N HIS A 159 4.57 -11.97 5.51
CA HIS A 159 4.48 -12.22 6.95
C HIS A 159 5.51 -11.36 7.70
N PRO A 160 5.09 -10.52 8.66
CA PRO A 160 5.98 -9.67 9.43
C PRO A 160 6.73 -10.49 10.49
N ASP A 161 8.02 -10.21 10.66
CA ASP A 161 8.84 -10.75 11.75
C ASP A 161 9.51 -9.59 12.48
N PHE A 162 8.76 -8.99 13.42
CA PHE A 162 9.24 -7.94 14.31
C PHE A 162 9.32 -8.48 15.73
N PRO A 163 10.36 -8.15 16.51
CA PRO A 163 10.41 -8.51 17.92
C PRO A 163 9.35 -7.73 18.71
N THR A 164 8.86 -8.30 19.82
CA THR A 164 7.84 -7.69 20.70
C THR A 164 8.24 -6.35 21.30
N SER A 165 9.53 -6.01 21.28
CA SER A 165 10.11 -4.72 21.71
C SER A 165 10.08 -3.63 20.62
N SER A 166 9.79 -3.96 19.37
CA SER A 166 9.71 -3.01 18.26
C SER A 166 8.34 -2.31 18.23
N ALA A 167 8.32 -1.02 17.89
CA ALA A 167 7.10 -0.24 17.76
C ALA A 167 6.18 -0.81 16.65
N PHE A 168 6.78 -1.50 15.67
CA PHE A 168 6.13 -2.14 14.52
C PHE A 168 5.48 -3.51 14.81
N TYR A 169 5.63 -4.04 16.03
CA TYR A 169 5.01 -5.30 16.43
C TYR A 169 3.47 -5.20 16.44
N GLY A 170 2.80 -6.12 15.72
CA GLY A 170 1.34 -6.20 15.65
C GLY A 170 0.65 -5.00 14.97
N ARG A 171 1.36 -4.26 14.11
CA ARG A 171 0.87 -3.02 13.46
C ARG A 171 0.31 -3.20 12.05
N GLN A 172 0.23 -4.44 11.57
CA GLN A 172 -0.28 -4.76 10.24
C GLN A 172 -1.81 -4.62 10.22
N ILE A 173 -2.32 -3.91 9.21
CA ILE A 173 -3.75 -3.81 8.94
C ILE A 173 -4.17 -4.84 7.88
N PRO A 174 -5.46 -5.19 7.75
CA PRO A 174 -5.96 -5.92 6.59
C PRO A 174 -5.57 -5.17 5.31
N SER A 175 -4.76 -5.83 4.48
CA SER A 175 -4.08 -5.22 3.34
C SER A 175 -4.47 -5.92 2.03
N GLN A 176 -4.33 -5.21 0.91
CA GLN A 176 -4.56 -5.75 -0.44
C GLN A 176 -3.34 -5.45 -1.33
N VAL A 177 -3.36 -5.89 -2.60
CA VAL A 177 -2.27 -5.57 -3.55
C VAL A 177 -2.39 -4.11 -3.98
N ALA A 178 -1.32 -3.32 -3.78
CA ALA A 178 -1.23 -1.91 -4.17
C ALA A 178 -0.29 -1.76 -5.38
N GLU A 179 -0.83 -1.40 -6.55
CA GLU A 179 -0.09 -1.29 -7.80
C GLU A 179 0.26 0.17 -8.14
N TRP A 180 1.49 0.41 -8.58
CA TRP A 180 1.97 1.78 -8.83
C TRP A 180 1.24 2.45 -9.99
N GLY A 181 0.75 3.67 -9.76
CA GLY A 181 -0.04 4.42 -10.74
C GLY A 181 -1.49 3.96 -10.92
N MET A 182 -1.93 2.94 -10.18
CA MET A 182 -3.29 2.38 -10.22
C MET A 182 -4.09 2.76 -8.96
N MET A 183 -5.43 2.69 -9.05
CA MET A 183 -6.33 3.04 -7.94
C MET A 183 -6.03 2.29 -6.65
N SER A 184 -5.57 1.03 -6.76
CA SER A 184 -5.22 0.18 -5.63
C SER A 184 -4.07 0.72 -4.75
N MET A 185 -3.24 1.65 -5.25
CA MET A 185 -2.31 2.43 -4.41
C MET A 185 -3.08 3.34 -3.45
N CYS A 186 -3.96 4.18 -4.00
CA CYS A 186 -4.82 5.08 -3.23
C CYS A 186 -5.78 4.31 -2.32
N ASP A 187 -6.25 3.12 -2.70
CA ASP A 187 -7.07 2.27 -1.83
C ASP A 187 -6.27 1.75 -0.64
N GLY A 188 -4.99 1.39 -0.81
CA GLY A 188 -4.09 1.07 0.30
C GLY A 188 -3.90 2.25 1.26
N GLU A 189 -3.82 3.47 0.73
CA GLU A 189 -3.74 4.71 1.50
C GLU A 189 -5.05 5.03 2.23
N ARG A 190 -6.22 4.83 1.59
CA ARG A 190 -7.53 4.92 2.25
C ARG A 190 -7.69 3.88 3.35
N ARG A 191 -7.22 2.63 3.18
CA ARG A 191 -7.21 1.59 4.21
C ARG A 191 -6.34 1.95 5.42
N LEU A 192 -5.16 2.53 5.18
CA LEU A 192 -4.29 3.09 6.22
C LEU A 192 -4.97 4.22 6.98
N LEU A 193 -5.48 5.24 6.27
CA LEU A 193 -6.20 6.36 6.86
C LEU A 193 -7.42 5.90 7.67
N ALA A 194 -8.23 4.99 7.13
CA ALA A 194 -9.43 4.50 7.78
C ALA A 194 -9.13 3.68 9.05
N ASN A 195 -8.13 2.79 9.02
CA ASN A 195 -7.67 2.08 10.22
C ASN A 195 -7.11 3.06 11.28
N ALA A 196 -6.37 4.08 10.84
CA ALA A 196 -5.84 5.10 11.72
C ALA A 196 -6.94 5.98 12.33
N LEU A 197 -8.04 6.25 11.62
CA LEU A 197 -9.17 7.01 12.13
C LEU A 197 -9.94 6.27 13.24
N LEU A 198 -9.81 4.94 13.37
CA LEU A 198 -10.43 4.16 14.45
C LEU A 198 -9.82 4.41 15.84
N ASP A 199 -8.63 5.03 15.94
CA ASP A 199 -8.21 5.68 17.19
C ASP A 199 -8.73 7.12 17.18
N ILE A 200 -9.61 7.45 18.13
CA ILE A 200 -10.12 8.82 18.26
C ILE A 200 -9.01 9.80 18.68
N SER A 201 -7.87 9.30 19.16
CA SER A 201 -6.70 10.07 19.59
C SER A 201 -5.83 10.54 18.43
N ASN A 202 -5.89 9.88 17.27
CA ASN A 202 -5.11 10.26 16.10
C ASN A 202 -5.67 11.56 15.49
N GLU A 203 -4.86 12.61 15.48
CA GLU A 203 -5.23 13.93 14.92
C GLU A 203 -4.45 14.29 13.65
N TRP A 204 -3.29 13.64 13.44
CA TRP A 204 -2.42 13.87 12.29
C TRP A 204 -1.96 12.54 11.71
N PHE A 205 -1.84 12.47 10.38
CA PHE A 205 -1.74 11.23 9.61
C PHE A 205 -0.62 11.37 8.59
N VAL A 206 0.50 10.68 8.81
CA VAL A 206 1.73 10.80 7.99
C VAL A 206 1.93 9.53 7.18
N LEU A 207 1.99 9.65 5.85
CA LEU A 207 2.26 8.53 4.95
C LEU A 207 3.76 8.38 4.66
N LEU A 208 4.27 7.15 4.83
CA LEU A 208 5.67 6.76 4.69
C LEU A 208 5.81 5.43 3.95
N SER A 209 7.02 5.13 3.47
CA SER A 209 7.38 3.85 2.85
C SER A 209 8.53 3.17 3.60
N GLU A 210 8.83 1.93 3.24
CA GLU A 210 9.93 1.11 3.77
C GLU A 210 11.33 1.73 3.69
N ALA A 211 11.46 2.78 2.88
CA ALA A 211 12.71 3.46 2.57
C ALA A 211 12.68 4.97 2.88
N CYS A 212 11.77 5.39 3.76
CA CYS A 212 11.74 6.72 4.36
C CYS A 212 12.43 6.72 5.73
N ILE A 213 13.07 7.84 6.08
CA ILE A 213 13.66 8.08 7.43
C ILE A 213 13.14 9.42 8.00
N PRO A 214 13.13 9.61 9.34
CA PRO A 214 12.97 10.92 9.94
C PRO A 214 14.26 11.75 9.78
N LEU A 215 14.12 13.07 9.68
CA LEU A 215 15.22 14.05 9.61
C LEU A 215 15.43 14.80 10.93
N GLN A 216 14.56 14.61 11.92
CA GLN A 216 14.52 15.33 13.19
C GLN A 216 14.02 14.39 14.30
N ASN A 217 14.27 14.71 15.56
CA ASN A 217 13.74 13.95 16.69
C ASN A 217 12.23 14.10 16.89
N PHE A 218 11.62 13.14 17.58
CA PHE A 218 10.18 13.06 17.78
C PHE A 218 9.58 14.34 18.38
N SER A 219 10.26 14.98 19.34
CA SER A 219 9.78 16.20 19.99
C SER A 219 9.67 17.37 18.99
N ILE A 220 10.62 17.50 18.07
CA ILE A 220 10.56 18.51 16.99
C ILE A 220 9.44 18.15 16.00
N VAL A 221 9.39 16.90 15.52
CA VAL A 221 8.38 16.43 14.55
C VAL A 221 6.96 16.63 15.10
N TYR A 222 6.71 16.19 16.34
CA TYR A 222 5.43 16.33 17.00
C TYR A 222 5.04 17.80 17.18
N ARG A 223 5.97 18.67 17.63
CA ARG A 223 5.68 20.11 17.81
C ARG A 223 5.47 20.87 16.50
N TYR A 224 6.08 20.43 15.40
CA TYR A 224 5.89 21.01 14.08
C TYR A 224 4.50 20.68 13.53
N ILE A 225 4.14 19.39 13.53
CA ILE A 225 2.85 18.92 13.02
C ILE A 225 1.70 19.41 13.91
N SER A 226 1.78 19.24 15.23
CA SER A 226 0.70 19.61 16.16
C SER A 226 0.45 21.11 16.34
N ARG A 227 1.34 21.96 15.79
CA ARG A 227 1.17 23.42 15.78
C ARG A 227 0.94 23.98 14.38
N SER A 228 0.85 23.13 13.35
CA SER A 228 0.53 23.58 12.00
C SER A 228 -0.94 23.99 11.90
N ARG A 229 -1.21 25.04 11.12
CA ARG A 229 -2.55 25.44 10.68
C ARG A 229 -2.99 24.75 9.40
N PHE A 230 -2.05 24.06 8.74
CA PHE A 230 -2.21 23.48 7.41
C PHE A 230 -1.71 22.04 7.38
N SER A 231 -2.28 21.23 6.50
CA SER A 231 -1.80 19.90 6.18
C SER A 231 -0.83 19.92 5.00
N PHE A 232 0.16 19.03 5.05
CA PHE A 232 1.28 19.03 4.10
C PHE A 232 1.12 17.97 3.01
N ILE A 233 0.20 18.23 2.09
CA ILE A 233 0.14 17.60 0.77
C ILE A 233 0.73 18.55 -0.28
N GLY A 234 1.50 18.01 -1.23
CA GLY A 234 1.89 18.77 -2.43
C GLY A 234 0.67 18.93 -3.35
N ALA A 235 0.35 20.17 -3.74
CA ALA A 235 -0.76 20.44 -4.64
C ALA A 235 -0.44 21.66 -5.51
N PHE A 236 -0.12 21.41 -6.78
CA PHE A 236 0.31 22.43 -7.73
C PHE A 236 -0.22 22.13 -9.14
N ASP A 237 -0.41 23.19 -9.92
CA ASP A 237 -0.76 23.11 -11.35
C ASP A 237 0.53 23.07 -12.17
N GLU A 238 0.82 21.91 -12.77
CA GLU A 238 2.05 21.69 -13.56
C GLU A 238 1.71 21.67 -15.06
N PRO A 239 2.17 22.66 -15.85
CA PRO A 239 2.07 22.62 -17.30
C PRO A 239 2.90 21.48 -17.92
N GLY A 240 2.41 20.90 -19.02
CA GLY A 240 3.15 19.90 -19.80
C GLY A 240 2.77 18.44 -19.51
N PRO A 241 3.53 17.47 -20.08
CA PRO A 241 3.10 16.08 -20.23
C PRO A 241 3.02 15.29 -18.91
N TYR A 242 3.72 15.73 -17.87
CA TYR A 242 3.73 15.06 -16.56
C TYR A 242 2.77 15.69 -15.54
N GLY A 243 1.98 16.70 -15.94
CA GLY A 243 1.02 17.42 -15.10
C GLY A 243 -0.35 17.49 -15.76
N ARG A 244 -0.70 18.64 -16.36
CA ARG A 244 -1.93 18.82 -17.14
C ARG A 244 -2.08 17.81 -18.28
N GLY A 245 -0.99 17.36 -18.90
CA GLY A 245 -1.02 16.36 -19.98
C GLY A 245 -1.45 14.94 -19.55
N ARG A 246 -1.67 14.71 -18.25
CA ARG A 246 -2.23 13.47 -17.68
C ARG A 246 -3.74 13.54 -17.42
N TYR A 247 -4.36 14.71 -17.53
CA TYR A 247 -5.79 14.91 -17.33
C TYR A 247 -6.62 14.23 -18.44
N ASN A 248 -7.83 13.79 -18.10
CA ASN A 248 -8.77 13.16 -19.03
C ASN A 248 -10.09 13.96 -19.02
N GLU A 249 -10.55 14.44 -20.18
CA GLU A 249 -11.70 15.35 -20.29
C GLU A 249 -13.00 14.76 -19.71
N ASN A 250 -13.15 13.43 -19.69
CA ASN A 250 -14.29 12.72 -19.11
C ASN A 250 -14.38 12.83 -17.57
N MET A 251 -13.36 13.39 -16.91
CA MET A 251 -13.41 13.73 -15.48
C MET A 251 -14.33 14.93 -15.19
N SER A 252 -14.54 15.82 -16.17
CA SER A 252 -15.51 16.93 -16.11
C SER A 252 -16.97 16.39 -16.05
N PRO A 253 -17.95 17.11 -15.48
CA PRO A 253 -17.82 18.39 -14.75
C PRO A 253 -17.21 18.29 -13.35
N GLU A 254 -17.13 17.11 -12.75
CA GLU A 254 -16.72 16.93 -11.34
C GLU A 254 -15.27 17.32 -11.06
N VAL A 255 -14.35 17.13 -12.03
CA VAL A 255 -12.99 17.67 -11.98
C VAL A 255 -12.69 18.33 -13.31
N ASN A 256 -12.41 19.63 -13.31
CA ASN A 256 -12.07 20.37 -14.52
C ASN A 256 -10.55 20.56 -14.63
N LEU A 257 -10.03 20.77 -15.85
CA LEU A 257 -8.59 20.95 -16.11
C LEU A 257 -7.97 22.13 -15.32
N THR A 258 -8.75 23.15 -14.99
CA THR A 258 -8.35 24.28 -14.14
C THR A 258 -8.18 23.91 -12.67
N GLU A 259 -8.80 22.83 -12.22
CA GLU A 259 -8.80 22.32 -10.85
C GLU A 259 -7.79 21.18 -10.67
N TRP A 260 -7.44 20.47 -11.75
CA TRP A 260 -6.42 19.42 -11.79
C TRP A 260 -5.12 19.84 -11.11
N ARG A 261 -4.69 19.09 -10.10
CA ARG A 261 -3.41 19.28 -9.41
C ARG A 261 -2.55 18.03 -9.50
N LYS A 262 -1.25 18.27 -9.38
CA LYS A 262 -0.23 17.27 -9.12
C LYS A 262 0.35 17.47 -7.73
N GLY A 263 0.83 16.39 -7.15
CA GLY A 263 1.50 16.35 -5.86
C GLY A 263 2.53 15.23 -5.80
N SER A 264 3.06 15.04 -4.60
CA SER A 264 3.74 13.81 -4.24
C SER A 264 2.77 12.93 -3.43
N GLN A 265 2.77 11.63 -3.68
CA GLN A 265 2.11 10.60 -2.86
C GLN A 265 2.28 10.83 -1.35
N TRP A 266 3.47 11.25 -0.91
CA TRP A 266 3.82 11.42 0.51
C TRP A 266 3.19 12.69 1.10
N PHE A 267 2.31 12.53 2.08
CA PHE A 267 1.59 13.61 2.76
C PHE A 267 1.70 13.55 4.29
N GLU A 268 1.44 14.69 4.93
CA GLU A 268 0.81 14.75 6.25
C GLU A 268 -0.61 15.32 6.08
N LEU A 269 -1.57 14.78 6.83
CA LEU A 269 -2.96 15.24 6.85
C LEU A 269 -3.49 15.36 8.29
N SER A 270 -4.30 16.38 8.53
CA SER A 270 -5.11 16.53 9.73
C SER A 270 -6.34 15.61 9.68
N ARG A 271 -6.91 15.29 10.86
CA ARG A 271 -8.06 14.39 10.98
C ARG A 271 -9.25 14.76 10.09
N LYS A 272 -9.51 16.05 9.86
CA LYS A 272 -10.57 16.48 8.92
C LYS A 272 -10.27 15.95 7.51
N LEU A 273 -9.09 16.25 6.95
CA LEU A 273 -8.77 15.86 5.56
C LEU A 273 -8.62 14.35 5.41
N ALA A 274 -8.17 13.66 6.46
CA ALA A 274 -8.20 12.20 6.53
C ALA A 274 -9.62 11.64 6.43
N VAL A 275 -10.60 12.23 7.15
CA VAL A 275 -12.02 11.89 7.04
C VAL A 275 -12.56 12.21 5.65
N ASP A 276 -12.23 13.38 5.10
CA ASP A 276 -12.67 13.81 3.76
C ASP A 276 -12.24 12.80 2.68
N ILE A 277 -11.02 12.26 2.75
CA ILE A 277 -10.51 11.23 1.83
C ILE A 277 -11.22 9.87 1.98
N VAL A 278 -11.45 9.40 3.21
CA VAL A 278 -12.10 8.09 3.39
C VAL A 278 -13.59 8.15 3.03
N GLN A 279 -14.27 9.28 3.26
CA GLN A 279 -15.69 9.45 2.91
C GLN A 279 -15.95 9.77 1.42
N ASP A 280 -14.91 10.03 0.60
CA ASP A 280 -15.16 10.44 -0.79
C ASP A 280 -15.85 9.36 -1.64
N SER A 281 -16.91 9.82 -2.30
CA SER A 281 -17.77 9.08 -3.22
C SER A 281 -18.06 9.88 -4.50
N VAL A 282 -17.48 11.08 -4.64
CA VAL A 282 -17.72 12.00 -5.76
C VAL A 282 -16.54 11.99 -6.72
N TYR A 283 -15.31 12.14 -6.22
CA TYR A 283 -14.11 12.20 -7.06
C TYR A 283 -13.52 10.80 -7.30
N TYR A 284 -13.58 9.92 -6.29
CA TYR A 284 -13.11 8.53 -6.36
C TYR A 284 -13.50 7.82 -7.67
N PRO A 285 -14.78 7.78 -8.10
CA PRO A 285 -15.16 7.04 -9.31
C PRO A 285 -14.57 7.66 -10.58
N LYS A 286 -14.38 8.99 -10.63
CA LYS A 286 -13.74 9.66 -11.78
C LYS A 286 -12.25 9.33 -11.86
N PHE A 287 -11.55 9.30 -10.73
CA PHE A 287 -10.13 8.90 -10.70
C PHE A 287 -9.96 7.41 -10.99
N GLU A 288 -10.80 6.55 -10.42
CA GLU A 288 -10.82 5.12 -10.72
C GLU A 288 -11.10 4.85 -12.21
N GLN A 289 -12.11 5.49 -12.80
CA GLN A 289 -12.50 5.24 -14.18
C GLN A 289 -11.49 5.82 -15.18
N PHE A 290 -11.00 7.05 -14.96
CA PHE A 290 -10.30 7.83 -15.99
C PHE A 290 -8.81 8.08 -15.73
N CYS A 291 -8.31 7.97 -14.49
CA CYS A 291 -6.88 8.15 -14.17
C CYS A 291 -6.12 6.81 -14.18
N ARG A 292 -6.02 6.20 -15.36
CA ARG A 292 -5.21 4.98 -15.57
C ARG A 292 -3.80 5.35 -16.09
N PRO A 293 -2.76 4.52 -15.90
CA PRO A 293 -1.40 4.83 -16.38
C PRO A 293 -1.39 5.24 -17.87
N ALA A 294 -0.70 6.31 -18.27
CA ALA A 294 0.33 7.06 -17.55
C ALA A 294 -0.17 8.25 -16.68
N CYS A 295 -1.40 8.22 -16.16
CA CYS A 295 -1.94 9.25 -15.27
C CYS A 295 -1.27 9.29 -13.88
N TYR A 296 -0.97 8.13 -13.27
CA TYR A 296 -0.42 7.99 -11.90
C TYR A 296 -1.30 8.63 -10.82
N VAL A 297 -2.39 7.94 -10.47
CA VAL A 297 -3.44 8.46 -9.58
C VAL A 297 -2.94 8.87 -8.19
N ASP A 298 -1.90 8.21 -7.67
CA ASP A 298 -1.21 8.54 -6.41
C ASP A 298 -0.47 9.89 -6.44
N GLU A 299 -0.22 10.47 -7.63
CA GLU A 299 0.33 11.83 -7.78
C GLU A 299 -0.76 12.90 -8.02
N HIS A 300 -2.04 12.54 -8.16
CA HIS A 300 -3.07 13.44 -8.69
C HIS A 300 -4.42 13.47 -7.93
N TYR A 301 -4.89 12.34 -7.39
CA TYR A 301 -6.23 12.23 -6.78
C TYR A 301 -6.40 13.11 -5.54
N PHE A 302 -5.75 12.77 -4.42
CA PHE A 302 -5.86 13.58 -3.20
C PHE A 302 -5.41 15.04 -3.39
N PRO A 303 -4.32 15.36 -4.12
CA PRO A 303 -3.97 16.75 -4.44
C PRO A 303 -5.09 17.55 -5.11
N THR A 304 -5.81 16.95 -6.06
CA THR A 304 -6.92 17.60 -6.78
C THR A 304 -8.16 17.70 -5.91
N MET A 305 -8.63 16.57 -5.37
CA MET A 305 -9.84 16.47 -4.55
C MET A 305 -9.80 17.40 -3.33
N LEU A 306 -8.67 17.44 -2.60
CA LEU A 306 -8.52 18.35 -1.46
C LEU A 306 -8.37 19.83 -1.88
N SER A 307 -7.81 20.11 -3.07
CA SER A 307 -7.72 21.49 -3.59
C SER A 307 -9.06 22.06 -4.04
N ILE A 308 -10.01 21.20 -4.42
CA ILE A 308 -11.40 21.60 -4.69
C ILE A 308 -12.15 21.79 -3.37
N GLN A 309 -12.10 20.81 -2.47
CA GLN A 309 -12.92 20.82 -1.24
C GLN A 309 -12.42 21.70 -0.10
N SER A 310 -11.10 21.84 0.11
CA SER A 310 -10.52 22.50 1.29
C SER A 310 -9.14 23.14 1.05
N PRO A 311 -8.96 23.95 -0.02
CA PRO A 311 -7.66 24.54 -0.36
C PRO A 311 -7.08 25.43 0.75
N HIS A 312 -7.94 26.05 1.57
CA HIS A 312 -7.56 26.90 2.70
C HIS A 312 -6.92 26.12 3.88
N LEU A 313 -6.89 24.79 3.84
CA LEU A 313 -6.23 23.92 4.81
C LEU A 313 -4.92 23.31 4.29
N LEU A 314 -4.50 23.61 3.07
CA LEU A 314 -3.34 22.98 2.44
C LEU A 314 -2.09 23.89 2.47
N ALA A 315 -0.94 23.30 2.78
CA ALA A 315 0.36 23.98 2.67
C ALA A 315 0.96 23.93 1.24
N ASN A 316 0.29 23.22 0.32
CA ASN A 316 0.70 22.98 -1.08
C ASN A 316 2.13 22.42 -1.25
N ARG A 317 2.66 21.78 -0.20
CA ARG A 317 3.99 21.16 -0.15
C ARG A 317 3.96 19.93 0.78
N SER A 318 4.83 18.95 0.51
CA SER A 318 5.06 17.81 1.41
C SER A 318 6.12 18.12 2.48
N LEU A 319 6.13 17.35 3.56
CA LEU A 319 7.21 17.31 4.57
C LEU A 319 8.31 16.28 4.25
N THR A 320 8.16 15.51 3.17
CA THR A 320 9.10 14.46 2.76
C THR A 320 10.04 14.98 1.67
N TRP A 321 11.32 15.10 1.99
CA TRP A 321 12.37 15.44 1.05
C TRP A 321 12.59 14.31 0.03
N VAL A 322 12.76 14.69 -1.24
CA VAL A 322 13.02 13.82 -2.38
C VAL A 322 14.06 14.46 -3.27
N ASP A 323 15.03 13.68 -3.76
CA ASP A 323 16.02 14.14 -4.72
C ASP A 323 15.77 13.55 -6.09
N TRP A 324 15.48 14.41 -7.07
CA TRP A 324 15.25 14.02 -8.46
C TRP A 324 16.47 14.29 -9.36
N SER A 325 17.63 14.69 -8.81
CA SER A 325 18.79 15.08 -9.62
C SER A 325 19.44 13.94 -10.41
N ARG A 326 19.02 12.68 -10.20
CA ARG A 326 19.43 11.51 -11.00
C ARG A 326 18.50 11.22 -12.19
N GLY A 327 17.37 11.93 -12.30
CA GLY A 327 16.38 11.74 -13.36
C GLY A 327 15.61 10.42 -13.29
N GLY A 328 14.79 10.15 -14.31
CA GLY A 328 13.95 8.96 -14.41
C GLY A 328 12.62 9.06 -13.65
N ALA A 329 11.85 7.97 -13.66
CA ALA A 329 10.51 7.91 -13.07
C ALA A 329 10.47 7.73 -11.53
N HIS A 330 11.63 7.61 -10.90
CA HIS A 330 11.78 7.42 -9.45
C HIS A 330 12.92 8.31 -8.92
N PRO A 331 12.82 8.86 -7.70
CA PRO A 331 13.88 9.69 -7.13
C PRO A 331 15.11 8.86 -6.75
N ALA A 332 16.22 9.56 -6.52
CA ALA A 332 17.48 8.96 -6.12
C ALA A 332 17.34 8.06 -4.88
N THR A 333 18.04 6.93 -4.93
CA THR A 333 18.19 6.02 -3.79
C THR A 333 19.61 6.11 -3.24
N PHE A 334 19.72 6.29 -1.93
CA PHE A 334 20.97 6.56 -1.20
C PHE A 334 21.39 5.35 -0.35
N GLY A 335 22.61 4.86 -0.54
CA GLY A 335 23.23 3.79 0.25
C GLY A 335 24.35 4.30 1.17
N LYS A 336 25.14 3.38 1.76
CA LYS A 336 26.21 3.70 2.74
C LYS A 336 27.20 4.77 2.26
N ALA A 337 27.52 4.81 0.97
CA ALA A 337 28.46 5.78 0.39
C ALA A 337 27.85 7.17 0.14
N ASP A 338 26.52 7.26 -0.06
CA ASP A 338 25.83 8.52 -0.33
C ASP A 338 25.56 9.33 0.95
N VAL A 339 25.32 8.64 2.07
CA VAL A 339 24.92 9.26 3.34
C VAL A 339 26.17 9.67 4.12
N ASN A 340 26.38 10.97 4.26
CA ASN A 340 27.53 11.58 4.93
C ASN A 340 27.19 13.03 5.36
N GLU A 341 28.14 13.76 5.94
CA GLU A 341 27.89 15.13 6.43
C GLU A 341 27.43 16.10 5.32
N ASN A 342 28.00 16.01 4.11
CA ASN A 342 27.60 16.86 2.98
C ASN A 342 26.17 16.56 2.52
N PHE A 343 25.69 15.33 2.67
CA PHE A 343 24.30 14.96 2.39
C PHE A 343 23.32 15.65 3.35
N PHE A 344 23.57 15.58 4.67
CA PHE A 344 22.73 16.26 5.66
C PHE A 344 22.83 17.79 5.55
N LYS A 345 24.01 18.32 5.20
CA LYS A 345 24.19 19.73 4.87
C LYS A 345 23.37 20.15 3.64
N LYS A 346 23.35 19.38 2.55
CA LYS A 346 22.51 19.64 1.36
C LYS A 346 21.02 19.75 1.71
N ILE A 347 20.54 18.98 2.68
CA ILE A 347 19.14 19.04 3.17
C ILE A 347 18.91 20.29 4.04
N SER A 348 19.90 20.64 4.88
CA SER A 348 19.81 21.74 5.85
C SER A 348 19.97 23.13 5.22
N ASP A 349 20.88 23.25 4.24
CA ASP A 349 21.15 24.46 3.45
C ASP A 349 20.10 24.69 2.33
N GLY A 350 18.95 24.00 2.41
CA GLY A 350 17.85 24.14 1.47
C GLY A 350 17.24 25.54 1.46
N LYS A 351 16.60 25.92 0.34
CA LYS A 351 15.86 27.19 0.26
C LYS A 351 14.77 27.24 1.34
N PRO A 352 14.62 28.38 2.07
CA PRO A 352 13.53 28.55 3.01
C PRO A 352 12.15 28.35 2.37
N CYS A 353 11.21 27.86 3.18
CA CYS A 353 9.83 27.59 2.79
C CYS A 353 8.87 28.25 3.79
N ILE A 354 7.57 28.15 3.52
CA ILE A 354 6.53 28.66 4.40
C ILE A 354 6.05 27.58 5.38
N TYR A 355 5.89 28.00 6.64
CA TYR A 355 5.22 27.29 7.73
C TYR A 355 4.35 28.30 8.50
N ASN A 356 3.04 28.03 8.66
CA ASN A 356 2.09 28.94 9.30
C ASN A 356 2.14 30.40 8.80
N ASN A 357 2.30 30.59 7.48
CA ASN A 357 2.45 31.89 6.81
C ASN A 357 3.70 32.68 7.23
N GLN A 358 4.73 32.02 7.76
CA GLN A 358 6.03 32.59 8.10
C GLN A 358 7.17 31.81 7.43
N PRO A 359 8.31 32.44 7.11
CA PRO A 359 9.47 31.75 6.54
C PRO A 359 10.15 30.85 7.58
N THR A 360 10.63 29.69 7.16
CA THR A 360 11.44 28.78 7.98
C THR A 360 12.47 28.03 7.13
N SER A 361 13.59 27.64 7.74
CA SER A 361 14.55 26.68 7.18
C SER A 361 14.13 25.22 7.40
N LEU A 362 13.30 24.93 8.41
CA LEU A 362 12.85 23.56 8.70
C LEU A 362 11.71 23.18 7.75
N CYS A 363 12.07 22.75 6.55
CA CYS A 363 11.13 22.45 5.48
C CYS A 363 10.71 20.98 5.41
N PHE A 364 11.58 20.06 5.83
CA PHE A 364 11.33 18.62 5.72
C PHE A 364 11.53 17.95 7.07
N LEU A 365 10.61 17.04 7.42
CA LEU A 365 10.69 16.21 8.63
C LEU A 365 11.08 14.77 8.30
N PHE A 366 10.97 14.38 7.04
CA PHE A 366 11.27 13.04 6.53
C PHE A 366 12.07 13.13 5.22
N ALA A 367 12.77 12.06 4.85
CA ALA A 367 13.48 11.98 3.57
C ALA A 367 13.38 10.59 2.93
N ARG A 368 13.48 10.53 1.60
CA ARG A 368 13.54 9.30 0.79
C ARG A 368 14.33 9.51 -0.52
N LYS A 369 14.90 8.46 -1.15
CA LYS A 369 14.80 7.03 -0.81
C LYS A 369 16.11 6.50 -0.23
N PHE A 370 16.06 5.69 0.82
CA PHE A 370 17.24 5.06 1.41
C PHE A 370 17.29 3.55 1.13
N ALA A 371 18.45 3.05 0.74
CA ALA A 371 18.71 1.62 0.61
C ALA A 371 19.02 0.98 1.98
N PRO A 372 18.76 -0.32 2.19
CA PRO A 372 19.10 -1.01 3.44
C PRO A 372 20.56 -0.82 3.90
N SER A 373 21.50 -0.70 2.95
CA SER A 373 22.92 -0.47 3.24
C SER A 373 23.22 0.86 3.95
N ALA A 374 22.33 1.85 3.89
CA ALA A 374 22.48 3.11 4.64
C ALA A 374 22.20 2.96 6.15
N LEU A 375 21.48 1.92 6.57
CA LEU A 375 20.96 1.78 7.94
C LEU A 375 22.06 1.85 9.02
N GLU A 376 23.16 1.12 8.81
CA GLU A 376 24.27 1.02 9.77
C GLU A 376 24.88 2.41 10.08
N TYR A 377 25.22 3.16 9.03
CA TYR A 377 25.76 4.52 9.16
C TYR A 377 24.75 5.50 9.76
N LEU A 378 23.47 5.38 9.38
CA LEU A 378 22.37 6.17 9.93
C LEU A 378 22.15 5.90 11.43
N LEU A 379 22.30 4.64 11.88
CA LEU A 379 22.21 4.29 13.30
C LEU A 379 23.42 4.84 14.08
N GLU A 380 24.64 4.61 13.58
CA GLU A 380 25.88 5.09 14.18
C GLU A 380 25.87 6.62 14.37
N HIS A 381 25.43 7.36 13.35
CA HIS A 381 25.45 8.83 13.33
C HIS A 381 24.10 9.49 13.67
N SER A 382 23.10 8.71 14.08
CA SER A 382 21.73 9.18 14.37
C SER A 382 21.69 10.39 15.32
N SER A 383 22.46 10.36 16.41
CA SER A 383 22.51 11.46 17.38
C SER A 383 23.15 12.73 16.82
N LYS A 384 24.03 12.64 15.80
CA LYS A 384 24.70 13.77 15.17
C LYS A 384 23.81 14.46 14.14
N TYR A 385 23.12 13.69 13.31
CA TYR A 385 22.39 14.23 12.15
C TYR A 385 20.87 14.32 12.34
N LEU A 386 20.28 13.47 13.19
CA LEU A 386 18.82 13.35 13.39
C LEU A 386 18.38 13.76 14.81
N GLY A 387 19.31 13.76 15.76
CA GLY A 387 19.13 14.31 17.11
C GLY A 387 18.43 13.36 18.10
N PHE A 388 18.58 12.05 17.93
CA PHE A 388 18.10 10.99 18.83
C PHE A 388 19.01 9.76 18.78
#